data_AF-A0A812VZF5-F1
#
_entry.id   AF-A0A812VZF5-F1
#
_cell.length_a   1.000
_cell.length_b   1.000
_cell.length_c   1.000
_cell.angle_alpha   90.00
_cell.angle_beta   90.00
_cell.angle_gamma   90.00
#
_symmetry.space_group_name_H-M   'P 1'
#
loop_
_entity.id
_entity.type
_entity.pdbx_description
1 polymer ?
#
loop_
_entity_poly.entity_id
_entity_poly.type
_entity_poly.pdbx_seq_one_letter_code
_entity_poly.pdbx_strand_id
1 'polypeptide(L)'
;MAGHGYLAAGLLSLLPGVMLAAYVGTSKVFRKGMSPSEAWLCWSAMLASISLPLTCGFVGRHKRRSSLLAEFDTTNLLDASSRSDWGFWIVQLHMLWIVLSFVFWRRI
;
A
#
# COMPACT_ATOMS: atom_id res chain seq x y z
N MET A 1 -7.30 18.88 -6.45
CA MET A 1 -5.97 18.62 -7.06
C MET A 1 -5.76 17.13 -7.25
N ALA A 2 -5.35 16.70 -8.44
CA ALA A 2 -5.06 15.29 -8.72
C ALA A 2 -3.95 14.76 -7.78
N GLY A 3 -4.08 13.51 -7.35
CA GLY A 3 -3.03 12.83 -6.57
C GLY A 3 -2.94 13.18 -5.07
N HIS A 4 -3.73 14.12 -4.54
CA HIS A 4 -3.72 14.45 -3.11
C HIS A 4 -4.38 13.37 -2.24
N GLY A 5 -5.46 12.75 -2.73
CA GLY A 5 -6.12 11.65 -2.04
C GLY A 5 -5.19 10.46 -1.78
N TYR A 6 -4.30 10.15 -2.72
CA TYR A 6 -3.29 9.10 -2.54
C TYR A 6 -2.24 9.46 -1.48
N LEU A 7 -1.86 10.74 -1.39
CA LEU A 7 -0.89 11.19 -0.39
C LEU A 7 -1.50 11.16 1.02
N ALA A 8 -2.76 11.59 1.17
CA ALA A 8 -3.51 11.46 2.41
C ALA A 8 -3.73 9.99 2.80
N ALA A 9 -4.12 9.14 1.85
CA ALA A 9 -4.27 7.71 2.08
C ALA A 9 -2.94 7.04 2.47
N GLY A 10 -1.82 7.44 1.87
CA GLY A 10 -0.48 6.95 2.23
C GLY A 10 -0.03 7.39 3.62
N LEU A 11 -0.38 8.59 4.06
CA LEU A 11 -0.12 9.05 5.43
C LEU A 11 -1.00 8.31 6.45
N LEU A 12 -2.29 8.17 6.16
CA LEU A 12 -3.22 7.41 7.01
C LEU A 12 -2.83 5.93 7.12
N SER A 13 -2.21 5.37 6.08
CA SER A 13 -1.80 3.98 6.06
C SER A 13 -0.51 3.68 6.82
N LEU A 14 0.25 4.71 7.23
CA LEU A 14 1.35 4.53 8.19
C LEU A 14 0.84 4.02 9.54
N LEU A 15 -0.34 4.46 9.96
CA LEU A 15 -0.95 4.12 11.24
C LEU A 15 -1.13 2.60 11.42
N PRO A 16 -1.81 1.87 10.51
CA PRO A 16 -1.91 0.42 10.60
C PRO A 16 -0.55 -0.28 10.47
N GLY A 17 0.40 0.25 9.70
CA GLY A 17 1.74 -0.31 9.60
C GLY A 17 2.54 -0.23 10.91
N VAL A 18 2.48 0.91 11.60
CA VAL A 18 3.11 1.10 12.92
C VAL A 18 2.43 0.24 13.97
N MET A 19 1.09 0.15 13.95
CA MET A 19 0.35 -0.73 14.87
C MET A 19 0.70 -2.21 14.65
N LEU A 20 0.85 -2.65 13.40
CA LEU A 20 1.26 -4.01 13.07
C LEU A 20 2.68 -4.29 13.58
N ALA A 21 3.63 -3.39 13.33
CA ALA A 21 5.00 -3.52 13.82
C ALA A 21 5.07 -3.59 15.35
N ALA A 22 4.30 -2.76 16.05
CA ALA A 22 4.19 -2.78 17.50
C ALA A 22 3.55 -4.08 18.02
N TYR A 23 2.50 -4.56 17.37
CA TYR A 23 1.84 -5.82 17.70
C TYR A 23 2.79 -7.01 17.55
N VAL A 24 3.55 -7.06 16.45
CA VAL A 24 4.57 -8.09 16.22
C VAL A 24 5.65 -8.04 17.30
N GLY A 25 6.19 -6.86 17.62
CA GLY A 25 7.26 -6.70 18.63
C GLY A 25 6.83 -7.03 20.06
N THR A 26 5.53 -6.94 20.35
CA THR A 26 4.94 -7.31 21.65
C THR A 26 4.51 -8.78 21.73
N SER A 27 4.38 -9.47 20.59
CA SER A 27 4.02 -10.89 20.56
C SER A 27 5.11 -11.77 21.17
N LYS A 28 4.71 -12.63 22.12
CA LYS A 28 5.61 -13.57 22.80
C LYS A 28 6.20 -14.61 21.83
N VAL A 29 5.49 -14.93 20.75
CA VAL A 29 5.90 -15.90 19.71
C VAL A 29 7.18 -15.44 19.00
N PHE A 30 7.34 -14.12 18.79
CA PHE A 30 8.52 -13.57 18.13
C PHE A 30 9.80 -13.65 18.99
N ARG A 31 9.66 -13.85 20.31
CA ARG A 31 10.80 -13.85 21.25
C ARG A 31 11.42 -15.23 21.49
N LYS A 32 10.71 -16.33 21.20
CA LYS A 32 11.24 -17.70 21.34
C LYS A 32 10.34 -18.72 20.63
N GLY A 33 10.92 -19.47 19.69
CA GLY A 33 10.28 -20.64 19.08
C GLY A 33 9.58 -20.42 17.74
N MET A 34 9.67 -19.24 17.13
CA MET A 34 9.06 -18.97 15.83
C MET A 34 9.71 -19.81 14.72
N SER A 35 8.90 -20.48 13.91
CA SER A 35 9.42 -21.21 12.75
C SER A 35 9.95 -20.25 11.68
N PRO A 36 10.99 -20.61 10.90
CA PRO A 36 11.51 -19.72 9.85
C PRO A 36 10.43 -19.27 8.86
N SER A 37 9.46 -20.14 8.55
CA SER A 37 8.31 -19.85 7.69
C SER A 37 7.40 -18.76 8.25
N GLU A 38 7.10 -18.80 9.55
CA GLU A 38 6.32 -17.74 10.21
C GLU A 38 7.09 -16.42 10.19
N ALA A 39 8.41 -16.47 10.44
CA ALA A 39 9.24 -15.28 10.48
C ALA A 39 9.24 -14.56 9.12
N TRP A 40 9.35 -15.31 8.01
CA TRP A 40 9.23 -14.76 6.66
C TRP A 40 7.88 -14.11 6.39
N LEU A 41 6.78 -14.76 6.77
CA LEU A 41 5.43 -14.21 6.61
C LEU A 41 5.26 -12.92 7.42
N CYS A 42 5.72 -12.91 8.66
CA CYS A 42 5.66 -11.74 9.53
C CYS A 42 6.50 -10.57 8.99
N TRP A 43 7.74 -10.84 8.55
CA TRP A 43 8.60 -9.84 7.91
C TRP A 43 7.98 -9.30 6.62
N SER A 44 7.38 -10.17 5.80
CA SER A 44 6.70 -9.74 4.57
C SER A 44 5.51 -8.81 4.87
N ALA A 45 4.73 -9.09 5.91
CA ALA A 45 3.60 -8.26 6.33
C ALA A 45 4.06 -6.88 6.84
N MET A 46 5.14 -6.84 7.63
CA MET A 46 5.75 -5.59 8.11
C MET A 46 6.32 -4.76 6.95
N LEU A 47 7.11 -5.37 6.06
CA LEU A 47 7.71 -4.68 4.91
C LEU A 47 6.63 -4.19 3.93
N ALA A 48 5.58 -4.97 3.69
CA ALA A 48 4.45 -4.56 2.85
C ALA A 48 3.73 -3.35 3.47
N SER A 49 3.52 -3.34 4.79
CA SER A 49 2.86 -2.22 5.47
C SER A 49 3.71 -0.95 5.48
N ILE A 50 5.02 -1.07 5.67
CA ILE A 50 5.96 0.07 5.65
C ILE A 50 6.16 0.63 4.23
N SER A 51 6.06 -0.22 3.20
CA SER A 51 6.20 0.20 1.80
C SER A 51 4.93 0.80 1.20
N LEU A 52 3.77 0.62 1.83
CA LEU A 52 2.49 1.12 1.34
C LEU A 52 2.43 2.67 1.15
N PRO A 53 2.98 3.52 2.04
CA PRO A 53 3.10 4.95 1.81
C PRO A 53 3.95 5.29 0.59
N LEU A 54 4.98 4.49 0.31
CA LEU A 54 5.80 4.64 -0.90
C LEU A 54 4.96 4.31 -2.15
N THR A 55 4.21 3.21 -2.13
CA THR A 55 3.28 2.84 -3.20
C THR A 55 2.27 3.95 -3.47
N CYS A 56 1.63 4.48 -2.43
CA CYS A 56 0.71 5.62 -2.53
C CYS A 56 1.39 6.89 -3.07
N GLY A 57 2.63 7.15 -2.66
CA GLY A 57 3.44 8.27 -3.16
C GLY A 57 3.78 8.15 -4.65
N PHE A 58 4.19 6.97 -5.10
CA PHE A 58 4.47 6.68 -6.52
C PHE A 58 3.21 6.81 -7.38
N VAL A 59 2.10 6.22 -6.94
CA VAL A 59 0.79 6.34 -7.62
C VAL A 59 0.35 7.80 -7.67
N GLY A 60 0.47 8.54 -6.56
CA GLY A 60 0.12 9.96 -6.50
C GLY A 60 0.99 10.85 -7.40
N ARG A 61 2.28 10.54 -7.55
CA ARG A 61 3.20 11.21 -8.49
C ARG A 61 2.85 10.89 -9.94
N HIS A 62 2.60 9.62 -10.24
CA HIS A 62 2.20 9.18 -11.57
C HIS A 62 0.89 9.86 -12.01
N LYS A 63 -0.12 9.90 -11.12
CA LYS A 63 -1.41 10.56 -11.41
C LYS A 63 -1.27 12.07 -11.60
N ARG A 64 -0.40 12.74 -10.83
CA ARG A 64 -0.08 14.17 -11.04
C ARG A 64 0.63 14.43 -12.37
N ARG A 65 1.58 13.58 -12.74
CA ARG A 65 2.29 13.71 -14.02
C ARG A 65 1.34 13.47 -15.20
N SER A 66 0.48 12.47 -15.10
CA SER A 66 -0.56 12.20 -16.09
C SER A 66 -1.57 13.35 -16.20
N SER A 67 -1.98 13.97 -15.10
CA SER A 67 -2.93 15.09 -15.16
C SER A 67 -2.32 16.33 -15.80
N LEU A 68 -1.05 16.63 -15.51
CA LEU A 68 -0.34 17.74 -16.15
C LEU A 68 -0.22 17.51 -17.67
N LEU A 69 0.15 16.30 -18.10
CA LEU A 69 0.26 15.99 -19.53
C LEU A 69 -1.09 16.05 -20.25
N ALA A 70 -2.19 15.64 -19.59
CA ALA A 70 -3.53 15.73 -20.15
C ALA A 70 -4.04 17.18 -20.27
N GLU A 71 -3.55 18.09 -19.42
CA GLU A 71 -3.88 19.53 -19.49
C GLU A 71 -3.25 20.20 -20.72
N PHE A 72 -2.10 19.69 -21.19
CA PHE A 72 -1.45 20.16 -22.43
C PHE A 72 -2.04 19.55 -23.72
N ASP A 73 -2.77 18.43 -23.62
CA ASP A 73 -3.28 17.67 -24.77
C ASP A 73 -4.82 17.70 -24.79
N THR A 74 -5.38 18.86 -25.16
CA THR A 74 -6.83 19.16 -25.10
C THR A 74 -7.71 18.29 -26.01
N THR A 75 -7.12 17.56 -26.95
CA THR A 75 -7.82 16.65 -27.89
C THR A 75 -8.31 15.35 -27.24
N ASN A 76 -7.78 14.98 -26.07
CA ASN A 76 -8.06 13.70 -25.40
C ASN A 76 -8.99 13.80 -24.17
N LEU A 77 -9.64 14.95 -23.94
CA LEU A 77 -10.46 15.19 -22.75
C LEU A 77 -11.68 14.26 -22.59
N LEU A 78 -12.24 13.76 -23.70
CA LEU A 78 -13.34 12.78 -23.68
C LEU A 78 -12.87 11.38 -23.24
N ASP A 79 -11.63 11.02 -23.58
CA ASP A 79 -11.05 9.68 -23.36
C ASP A 79 -10.47 9.51 -21.94
N ALA A 80 -10.24 10.62 -21.23
CA ALA A 80 -9.77 10.62 -19.85
C ALA A 80 -10.82 10.11 -18.84
N SER A 81 -12.12 10.16 -19.19
CA SER A 81 -13.22 9.76 -18.30
C SER A 81 -13.40 8.24 -18.16
N SER A 82 -12.89 7.45 -19.11
CA SER A 82 -13.05 5.98 -19.15
C SER A 82 -11.81 5.21 -18.70
N ARG A 83 -10.68 5.89 -18.46
CA ARG A 83 -9.44 5.21 -18.01
C ARG A 83 -9.59 4.72 -16.58
N SER A 84 -9.84 3.42 -16.45
CA SER A 84 -9.70 2.65 -15.20
C SER A 84 -8.49 3.16 -14.42
N ASP A 85 -8.71 3.59 -13.16
CA ASP A 85 -7.67 4.14 -12.31
C ASP A 85 -6.73 3.01 -11.87
N TRP A 86 -5.75 2.68 -12.71
CA TRP A 86 -4.71 1.69 -12.42
C TRP A 86 -4.02 1.94 -11.08
N GLY A 87 -3.90 3.20 -10.67
CA GLY A 87 -3.35 3.58 -9.38
C GLY A 87 -4.18 3.06 -8.21
N PHE A 88 -5.51 3.11 -8.34
CA PHE A 88 -6.44 2.57 -7.35
C PHE A 88 -6.28 1.05 -7.23
N TRP A 89 -6.24 0.33 -8.35
CA TRP A 89 -6.06 -1.12 -8.36
C TRP A 89 -4.73 -1.56 -7.74
N ILE A 90 -3.63 -0.85 -8.01
CA ILE A 90 -2.32 -1.14 -7.40
C ILE A 90 -2.38 -0.97 -5.88
N VAL A 91 -2.98 0.11 -5.39
CA VAL A 91 -3.12 0.34 -3.94
C VAL A 91 -3.99 -0.73 -3.30
N GLN A 92 -5.09 -1.12 -3.95
CA GLN A 92 -5.97 -2.18 -3.45
C GLN A 92 -5.28 -3.55 -3.41
N LEU A 93 -4.49 -3.89 -4.45
CA LEU A 93 -3.73 -5.13 -4.49
C LEU A 93 -2.67 -5.17 -3.37
N HIS A 94 -2.01 -4.04 -3.10
CA HIS A 94 -1.03 -3.91 -2.01
C HIS A 94 -1.68 -4.06 -0.63
N MET A 95 -2.85 -3.44 -0.43
CA MET A 95 -3.65 -3.60 0.80
C MET A 95 -4.09 -5.06 0.99
N LEU A 96 -4.56 -5.71 -0.08
CA LEU A 96 -4.95 -7.12 -0.05
C LEU A 96 -3.75 -8.00 0.33
N TRP A 97 -2.58 -7.74 -0.23
CA TRP A 97 -1.35 -8.45 0.12
C TRP A 97 -1.03 -8.35 1.61
N ILE A 98 -1.11 -7.16 2.20
CA ILE A 98 -0.90 -6.95 3.64
C ILE A 98 -1.88 -7.79 4.46
N VAL A 99 -3.17 -7.74 4.12
CA VAL A 99 -4.22 -8.47 4.84
C VAL A 99 -3.99 -9.98 4.75
N LEU A 100 -3.69 -10.50 3.55
CA LEU A 100 -3.42 -11.92 3.35
C LEU A 100 -2.19 -12.36 4.14
N SER A 101 -1.07 -11.64 4.06
CA SER A 101 0.15 -11.94 4.83
C SER A 101 -0.13 -11.98 6.33
N PHE A 102 -0.95 -11.06 6.85
CA PHE A 102 -1.33 -11.03 8.26
C PHE A 102 -2.26 -12.19 8.66
N VAL A 103 -3.29 -12.48 7.85
CA VAL A 103 -4.23 -13.57 8.12
C VAL A 103 -3.54 -14.93 8.07
N PHE A 104 -2.65 -15.14 7.09
CA PHE A 104 -1.85 -16.36 7.01
C PHE A 104 -0.93 -16.50 8.22
N TRP A 105 -0.25 -15.42 8.63
CA TRP A 105 0.58 -15.45 9.84
C TRP A 105 -0.22 -15.76 11.11
N ARG A 106 -1.45 -15.24 11.25
CA ARG A 106 -2.29 -15.49 12.45
C ARG A 106 -2.89 -16.90 12.51
N ARG A 107 -2.99 -17.60 11.38
CA ARG A 107 -3.56 -18.95 11.30
C ARG A 107 -2.54 -20.07 11.56
N ILE A 108 -1.25 -19.74 11.54
CA ILE A 108 -0.16 -20.64 11.91
C ILE A 108 0.06 -20.52 13.43
#